data_AF-A0A7W0G8B6-F1
#
_entry.id   AF-A0A7W0G8B6-F1
#
_cell.length_a   1.000
_cell.length_b   1.000
_cell.length_c   1.000
_cell.angle_alpha   90.00
_cell.angle_beta   90.00
_cell.angle_gamma   90.00
#
_symmetry.space_group_name_H-M   'P 1'
#
loop_
_entity.id
_entity.type
_entity.pdbx_description
1 polymer ?
#
loop_
_entity_poly.entity_id
_entity_poly.type
_entity_poly.pdbx_seq_one_letter_code
_entity_poly.pdbx_strand_id
1 'polypeptide(L)' 'MTATLSPLSSLEQARRIAALAADKLAEDVVILDMRPVCVYTDFFVLATGRNARQTKSIYDEVYGQLKAEAKLTPR' A
#
# COMPACT_ATOMS: atom_id res chain seq x y z
N MET A 1 -17.66 13.74 -19.64
CA MET A 1 -17.94 12.60 -18.72
C MET A 1 -16.83 12.58 -17.68
N THR A 2 -16.98 13.39 -16.64
CA THR A 2 -16.05 13.51 -15.53
C THR A 2 -16.17 12.26 -14.68
N ALA A 3 -15.18 11.37 -14.75
CA ALA A 3 -15.11 10.20 -13.88
C ALA A 3 -15.00 10.69 -12.43
N THR A 4 -16.05 10.47 -11.65
CA THR A 4 -16.02 10.61 -10.20
C THR A 4 -15.05 9.56 -9.65
N LEU A 5 -13.81 9.95 -9.36
CA LEU A 5 -12.86 9.15 -8.58
C LEU A 5 -13.43 9.01 -7.17
N SER A 6 -14.21 7.95 -6.93
CA SER A 6 -14.54 7.55 -5.56
C SER A 6 -13.22 7.26 -4.84
N PRO A 7 -12.90 7.93 -3.73
CA PRO A 7 -11.70 7.59 -2.97
C PRO A 7 -11.83 6.14 -2.53
N LEU A 8 -10.79 5.32 -2.79
CA LEU A 8 -10.73 3.97 -2.26
C LEU A 8 -10.93 4.03 -0.74
N SER A 9 -11.72 3.11 -0.20
CA SER A 9 -11.78 2.95 1.26
C SER A 9 -10.39 2.61 1.80
N SER A 10 -10.11 2.93 3.07
CA SER A 10 -8.81 2.65 3.69
C SER A 10 -8.41 1.17 3.56
N LEU A 11 -9.39 0.25 3.61
CA LEU A 11 -9.15 -1.18 3.42
C LEU A 11 -8.82 -1.55 1.97
N GLU A 12 -9.50 -0.95 0.98
CA GLU A 12 -9.19 -1.15 -0.43
C GLU A 12 -7.79 -0.62 -0.78
N GLN A 13 -7.42 0.53 -0.21
CA GLN A 13 -6.07 1.08 -0.35
C GLN A 13 -5.02 0.12 0.25
N ALA A 14 -5.25 -0.40 1.46
CA ALA A 14 -4.35 -1.36 2.09
C ALA A 14 -4.21 -2.65 1.26
N ARG A 15 -5.32 -3.19 0.74
CA ARG A 15 -5.31 -4.35 -0.17
C ARG A 15 -4.58 -4.08 -1.47
N ARG A 16 -4.73 -2.88 -2.04
CA ARG A 16 -4.00 -2.46 -3.24
C ARG A 16 -2.50 -2.42 -2.99
N ILE A 17 -2.06 -1.83 -1.88
CA ILE A 17 -0.64 -1.80 -1.47
C ILE A 17 -0.10 -3.22 -1.30
N ALA A 18 -0.83 -4.09 -0.60
CA ALA A 18 -0.43 -5.48 -0.40
C ALA A 18 -0.27 -6.24 -1.73
N ALA A 19 -1.19 -6.05 -2.68
CA ALA A 19 -1.10 -6.65 -4.01
C ALA A 19 0.14 -6.16 -4.79
N LEU A 20 0.40 -4.84 -4.79
CA LEU A 20 1.57 -4.27 -5.45
C LEU A 20 2.89 -4.76 -4.84
N ALA A 21 2.92 -4.96 -3.51
CA ALA A 21 4.08 -5.56 -2.84
C ALA A 21 4.26 -7.04 -3.23
N ALA A 22 3.17 -7.80 -3.29
CA ALA A 22 3.19 -9.21 -3.71
C ALA A 22 3.64 -9.36 -5.19
N ASP A 23 3.25 -8.45 -6.08
CA ASP A 23 3.71 -8.43 -7.48
C ASP A 23 5.24 -8.25 -7.60
N LYS A 24 5.88 -7.65 -6.60
CA LYS A 24 7.35 -7.54 -6.47
C LYS A 24 7.97 -8.68 -5.66
N LEU A 25 7.25 -9.79 -5.49
CA LEU A 25 7.67 -10.99 -4.77
C LEU A 25 8.05 -10.71 -3.32
N ALA A 26 7.35 -9.76 -2.67
CA ALA A 26 7.50 -9.54 -1.24
C ALA A 26 7.02 -10.76 -0.44
N GLU A 27 7.70 -11.03 0.66
CA GLU A 27 7.38 -12.07 1.62
C GLU A 27 6.61 -11.47 2.80
N ASP A 28 5.93 -12.32 3.58
CA ASP A 28 5.21 -11.92 4.80
C ASP A 28 4.29 -10.69 4.65
N VAL A 29 3.59 -10.59 3.51
CA VAL A 29 2.69 -9.47 3.26
C VAL A 29 1.45 -9.59 4.16
N VAL A 30 1.35 -8.71 5.15
CA VAL A 30 0.25 -8.72 6.13
C VAL A 30 -0.37 -7.33 6.27
N ILE A 31 -1.68 -7.30 6.48
CA ILE A 31 -2.45 -6.09 6.77
C ILE A 31 -2.86 -6.14 8.24
N LEU A 32 -2.40 -5.16 9.03
CA LEU A 32 -2.74 -5.01 10.43
C LEU A 32 -3.86 -3.96 10.57
N ASP A 33 -4.94 -4.32 11.27
CA ASP A 33 -6.00 -3.39 11.65
C ASP A 33 -5.58 -2.59 12.88
N MET A 34 -5.34 -1.30 12.67
CA MET A 34 -4.82 -0.39 13.68
C MET A 34 -5.94 0.36 14.41
N ARG A 35 -7.18 0.32 13.94
CA ARG A 35 -8.33 1.02 14.57
C ARG A 35 -8.55 0.66 16.05
N PRO A 36 -8.27 -0.57 16.52
CA PRO A 36 -8.35 -0.90 17.96
C PRO A 36 -7.21 -0.32 18.80
N VAL A 37 -6.11 0.09 18.16
CA VAL A 37 -4.84 0.44 18.82
C VAL A 37 -4.50 1.93 18.67
N CYS A 38 -4.95 2.56 17.59
CA CYS A 38 -4.53 3.87 17.14
C CYS A 38 -5.69 4.60 16.42
N VAL A 39 -5.83 5.91 16.68
CA VAL A 39 -6.94 6.73 16.13
C VAL A 39 -6.56 7.41 14.80
N TYR A 40 -5.28 7.53 14.48
CA TYR A 40 -4.82 8.31 13.32
C TYR A 40 -4.48 7.45 12.08
N THR A 41 -4.45 6.12 12.21
CA THR A 41 -4.20 5.23 11.08
C THR A 41 -5.09 4.01 11.16
N ASP A 42 -5.78 3.69 10.06
CA ASP A 42 -6.70 2.56 9.99
C ASP A 42 -5.97 1.23 9.82
N PHE A 43 -4.97 1.18 8.92
CA PHE A 43 -4.28 -0.05 8.55
C PHE A 43 -2.79 0.16 8.35
N PHE A 44 -1.99 -0.82 8.75
CA PHE A 44 -0.60 -0.96 8.31
C PHE A 44 -0.47 -2.12 7.34
N VAL A 45 0.33 -1.93 6.30
CA VAL A 45 0.73 -3.01 5.38
C VAL A 45 2.21 -3.27 5.60
N LEU A 46 2.53 -4.45 6.10
CA LEU A 46 3.91 -4.90 6.28
C LEU A 46 4.26 -5.85 5.13
N ALA A 47 5.48 -5.74 4.64
CA ALA A 47 6.01 -6.57 3.57
C ALA A 47 7.53 -6.72 3.75
N THR A 48 8.04 -7.92 3.54
CA THR A 48 9.45 -8.27 3.69
C THR A 48 10.11 -8.38 2.32
N GLY A 49 11.22 -7.67 2.12
CA GLY A 49 12.10 -7.85 0.96
C GLY A 49 13.31 -8.68 1.34
N ARG A 50 13.75 -9.59 0.46
CA ARG A 50 14.90 -10.48 0.69
C ARG A 50 16.24 -9.75 0.74
N ASN A 51 16.30 -8.53 0.21
CA ASN A 51 17.48 -7.68 0.23
C ASN A 51 17.09 -6.21 -0.04
N ALA A 52 18.01 -5.28 0.25
CA ALA A 52 17.77 -3.84 0.12
C ALA A 52 17.35 -3.40 -1.30
N ARG A 53 17.86 -4.07 -2.35
CA ARG A 53 17.47 -3.76 -3.74
C ARG A 53 16.01 -4.14 -4.00
N GLN A 54 15.59 -5.33 -3.56
CA GLN A 54 14.20 -5.76 -3.68
C GLN A 54 13.28 -4.87 -2.84
N THR A 55 13.64 -4.59 -1.59
CA THR A 55 12.88 -3.68 -0.71
C THR A 55 12.67 -2.32 -1.36
N LYS A 56 13.71 -1.76 -1.98
CA LYS A 56 13.60 -0.52 -2.74
C LYS A 56 12.65 -0.67 -3.94
N SER A 57 12.74 -1.77 -4.70
CA SER A 57 11.84 -2.01 -5.82
C SER A 57 10.38 -2.17 -5.41
N ILE A 58 10.10 -2.75 -4.25
CA ILE A 58 8.76 -2.85 -3.66
C ILE A 58 8.24 -1.43 -3.35
N TYR A 59 9.05 -0.63 -2.66
CA TYR A 59 8.72 0.75 -2.35
C TYR A 59 8.46 1.60 -3.61
N ASP A 60 9.37 1.55 -4.59
CA ASP A 60 9.28 2.35 -5.81
C ASP A 60 8.00 2.01 -6.61
N GLU A 61 7.61 0.73 -6.66
CA GLU A 61 6.37 0.30 -7.30
C GLU A 61 5.13 0.82 -6.56
N VAL A 62 5.05 0.57 -5.25
CA VAL A 62 3.91 0.99 -4.43
C VAL A 62 3.75 2.51 -4.50
N TYR A 63 4.84 3.25 -4.33
CA TYR A 63 4.84 4.71 -4.38
C TYR A 63 4.50 5.23 -5.78
N GLY A 64 5.07 4.63 -6.82
CA GLY A 64 4.82 4.99 -8.22
C GLY A 64 3.36 4.83 -8.62
N GLN A 65 2.77 3.67 -8.30
CA GLN A 65 1.38 3.36 -8.65
C GLN A 65 0.39 4.22 -7.86
N LEU A 66 0.56 4.37 -6.54
CA LEU A 66 -0.34 5.21 -5.74
C LEU A 66 -0.32 6.68 -6.17
N LYS A 67 0.87 7.18 -6.52
CA LYS A 67 1.03 8.54 -7.05
C LYS A 67 0.32 8.70 -8.40
N ALA A 68 0.40 7.70 -9.28
CA ALA A 68 -0.24 7.70 -10.59
C ALA A 68 -1.77 7.58 -10.50
N GLU A 69 -2.27 6.73 -9.61
CA GLU A 69 -3.69 6.40 -9.46
C GLU A 69 -4.50 7.52 -8.78
N ALA A 70 -3.93 8.20 -7.78
CA ALA A 70 -4.76 9.03 -6.90
C ALA A 70 -4.11 10.34 -6.39
N LYS A 71 -2.90 10.71 -6.83
CA LYS A 71 -2.06 11.72 -6.14
C LYS A 71 -1.89 11.43 -4.64
N LEU A 72 -2.14 10.20 -4.20
CA LEU A 72 -1.96 9.78 -2.81
C LEU A 72 -0.53 9.24 -2.69
N THR A 73 0.23 9.77 -1.76
CA THR A 73 1.52 9.20 -1.37
C THR A 73 1.33 8.44 -0.07
N PRO A 74 1.73 7.16 0.02
CA PRO A 74 1.83 6.52 1.32
C PRO A 74 2.77 7.37 2.20
N ARG A 75 2.31 7.74 3.40
CA ARG A 75 3.06 8.54 4.37
C ARG A 75 3.70 7.66 5.42
#